data_AF-A0A177Y425-F1
#
_entry.id   AF-A0A177Y425-F1
#
_cell.length_a   1.000
_cell.length_b   1.000
_cell.length_c   1.000
_cell.angle_alpha   90.00
_cell.angle_beta   90.00
_cell.angle_gamma   90.00
#
_symmetry.space_group_name_H-M   'P 1'
#
loop_
_entity.id
_entity.type
_entity.pdbx_description
1 polymer ?
#
loop_
_entity_poly.entity_id
_entity_poly.type
_entity_poly.pdbx_seq_one_letter_code
_entity_poly.pdbx_strand_id
1 'polypeptide(L)'
;MKQLCNVALMASLLGCTSPTENAEQLSADWEENYNQCIELEHASQDEFVTNNWFNSLSLEEKKAVALYVYQRNFYTCHNEKTINFESNLVELNAEKQLNYYRGIGAFDPPDESLISGIDKDEIESLVRIQPQSLNLRNLGRQLGFIK
;
A
#
# COMPACT_ATOMS: atom_id res chain seq x y z
N MET A 1 -24.63 37.14 52.46
CA MET A 1 -23.26 37.16 53.00
C MET A 1 -22.37 36.35 52.09
N LYS A 2 -21.35 36.99 51.51
CA LYS A 2 -20.31 36.35 50.70
C LYS A 2 -19.40 35.55 51.64
N GLN A 3 -19.14 34.28 51.32
CA GLN A 3 -17.92 33.62 51.75
C GLN A 3 -17.20 33.09 50.51
N LEU A 4 -16.13 33.81 50.18
CA LEU A 4 -15.02 33.38 49.35
C LEU A 4 -14.02 32.72 50.30
N CYS A 5 -13.65 31.47 50.02
CA CYS A 5 -12.39 30.85 50.39
C CYS A 5 -12.17 29.75 49.35
N ASN A 6 -11.41 30.04 48.29
CA ASN A 6 -10.06 29.51 48.09
C ASN A 6 -9.88 28.09 48.65
N VAL A 7 -9.65 27.12 47.77
CA VAL A 7 -8.49 26.20 47.79
C VAL A 7 -8.63 25.18 46.65
N ALA A 8 -7.48 24.89 46.04
CA ALA A 8 -7.16 23.73 45.22
C ALA A 8 -7.60 23.73 43.75
N LEU A 9 -6.79 24.47 42.98
CA LEU A 9 -6.34 24.10 41.65
C LEU A 9 -5.78 22.65 41.65
N MET A 10 -6.64 21.65 41.47
CA MET A 10 -6.21 20.30 41.10
C MET A 10 -6.16 20.23 39.57
N ALA A 11 -5.12 20.81 39.01
CA ALA A 11 -4.66 20.47 37.68
C ALA A 11 -4.18 19.02 37.74
N SER A 12 -5.11 18.08 37.55
CA SER A 12 -4.78 16.70 37.24
C SER A 12 -4.01 16.74 35.92
N LEU A 13 -2.69 16.68 36.02
CA LEU A 13 -1.77 16.25 34.99
C LEU A 13 -2.15 14.80 34.61
N LEU A 14 -3.25 14.66 33.88
CA LEU A 14 -3.38 13.58 32.93
C LEU A 14 -2.39 13.94 31.83
N GLY A 15 -1.12 13.66 32.08
CA GLY A 15 -0.21 13.41 30.99
C GLY A 15 -0.82 12.24 30.25
N CYS A 16 -1.49 12.53 29.14
CA CYS A 16 -1.69 11.53 28.12
C CYS A 16 -0.28 11.10 27.71
N THR A 17 0.26 10.08 28.37
CA THR A 17 1.32 9.29 27.78
C THR A 17 0.64 8.66 26.57
N SER A 18 0.78 9.27 25.40
CA SER A 18 0.54 8.56 24.15
C SER A 18 1.26 7.23 24.30
N PRO A 19 0.60 6.08 24.08
CA PRO A 19 1.28 4.80 24.14
C PRO A 19 2.53 4.93 23.26
N THR A 20 3.72 4.72 23.83
CA THR A 20 4.91 4.53 23.01
C THR A 20 4.65 3.28 22.19
N GLU A 21 4.37 3.48 20.91
CA GLU A 21 4.10 2.43 19.95
C GLU A 21 5.31 1.49 19.93
N ASN A 22 5.06 0.19 20.12
CA ASN A 22 6.09 -0.83 20.04
C ASN A 22 6.06 -1.51 18.68
N ALA A 23 7.08 -2.33 18.39
CA ALA A 23 7.20 -2.99 17.10
C ALA A 23 6.00 -3.91 16.79
N GLU A 24 5.42 -4.58 17.80
CA GLU A 24 4.24 -5.43 17.63
C GLU A 24 2.99 -4.63 17.24
N GLN A 25 2.78 -3.46 17.85
CA GLN A 25 1.64 -2.58 17.51
C GLN A 25 1.80 -2.02 16.10
N LEU A 26 2.99 -1.55 15.74
CA LEU A 26 3.30 -1.08 14.38
C LEU A 26 3.03 -2.16 13.31
N SER A 27 3.43 -3.40 13.61
CA SER A 27 3.14 -4.56 12.76
C SER A 27 1.64 -4.77 12.58
N ALA A 28 0.88 -4.78 13.68
CA ALA A 28 -0.56 -4.99 13.62
C ALA A 28 -1.28 -3.89 12.81
N ASP A 29 -0.90 -2.63 13.04
CA ASP A 29 -1.48 -1.48 12.35
C ASP A 29 -1.16 -1.49 10.84
N TRP A 30 0.07 -1.86 10.47
CA TRP A 30 0.44 -2.02 9.06
C TRP A 30 -0.29 -3.19 8.40
N GLU A 31 -0.37 -4.34 9.07
CA GLU A 31 -1.07 -5.52 8.55
C GLU A 31 -2.57 -5.26 8.36
N GLU A 32 -3.22 -4.53 9.29
CA GLU A 32 -4.61 -4.13 9.13
C GLU A 32 -4.80 -3.27 7.87
N ASN A 33 -3.95 -2.27 7.66
CA ASN A 33 -4.03 -1.42 6.47
C ASN A 33 -3.75 -2.20 5.17
N TYR A 34 -2.74 -3.07 5.17
CA TYR A 34 -2.43 -3.91 4.01
C TYR A 34 -3.59 -4.87 3.68
N ASN A 35 -4.21 -5.45 4.71
CA ASN A 35 -5.39 -6.31 4.54
C ASN A 35 -6.61 -5.54 4.00
N GLN A 36 -6.81 -4.29 4.40
CA GLN A 36 -7.85 -3.44 3.79
C GLN A 36 -7.61 -3.25 2.29
N CYS A 37 -6.36 -3.08 1.86
CA CYS A 37 -6.02 -3.01 0.43
C CYS A 37 -6.30 -4.33 -0.30
N ILE A 38 -6.03 -5.48 0.33
CA ILE A 38 -6.40 -6.81 -0.20
C ILE A 38 -7.93 -6.94 -0.32
N GLU A 39 -8.69 -6.49 0.68
CA GLU A 39 -10.15 -6.57 0.65
C GLU A 39 -10.74 -5.72 -0.48
N LEU A 40 -10.21 -4.51 -0.70
CA LEU A 40 -10.58 -3.66 -1.83
C LEU A 40 -10.26 -4.35 -3.17
N GLU A 41 -9.07 -4.95 -3.30
CA GLU A 41 -8.66 -5.73 -4.47
C GLU A 41 -9.64 -6.88 -4.73
N HIS A 42 -9.96 -7.68 -3.72
CA HIS A 42 -10.84 -8.84 -3.85
C HIS A 42 -12.29 -8.45 -4.16
N ALA A 43 -12.75 -7.31 -3.64
CA ALA A 43 -14.10 -6.81 -3.89
C ALA A 43 -14.24 -6.18 -5.30
N SER A 44 -13.16 -5.68 -5.88
CA SER A 44 -13.18 -4.98 -7.16
C SER A 44 -13.72 -5.86 -8.30
N GLN A 45 -14.74 -5.34 -8.98
CA GLN A 45 -15.28 -5.88 -10.23
C GLN A 45 -14.87 -5.02 -11.44
N ASP A 46 -14.02 -4.02 -11.22
CA ASP A 46 -13.59 -3.14 -12.29
C ASP A 46 -12.72 -3.89 -13.30
N GLU A 47 -12.92 -3.56 -14.57
CA GLU A 47 -12.15 -4.13 -15.66
C GLU A 47 -10.82 -3.37 -15.85
N PHE A 48 -9.78 -4.10 -16.23
CA PHE A 48 -8.55 -3.49 -16.70
C PHE A 48 -8.81 -2.71 -17.99
N VAL A 49 -8.53 -1.42 -17.98
CA VAL A 49 -8.74 -0.56 -19.14
C VAL A 49 -7.61 -0.80 -20.13
N THR A 50 -7.95 -1.07 -21.39
CA THR A 50 -6.96 -1.23 -22.48
C THR A 50 -7.01 -0.06 -23.45
N ASN A 51 -5.92 0.16 -24.20
CA ASN A 51 -5.85 1.15 -25.27
C ASN A 51 -5.15 0.55 -26.51
N ASN A 52 -5.09 1.31 -27.61
CA ASN A 52 -4.50 0.83 -28.87
C ASN A 52 -3.04 0.41 -28.72
N TRP A 53 -2.26 1.16 -27.93
CA TRP A 53 -0.86 0.85 -27.66
C TRP A 53 -0.72 -0.49 -26.93
N PHE A 54 -1.42 -0.66 -25.80
CA PHE A 54 -1.41 -1.90 -25.03
C PHE A 54 -1.84 -3.08 -25.90
N ASN A 55 -2.86 -2.91 -26.72
CA ASN A 55 -3.35 -3.95 -27.61
C ASN A 55 -2.36 -4.33 -28.72
N SER A 56 -1.42 -3.45 -29.07
CA SER A 56 -0.36 -3.70 -30.05
C SER A 56 0.82 -4.51 -29.52
N LEU A 57 0.97 -4.59 -28.19
CA LEU A 57 2.04 -5.34 -27.54
C LEU A 57 1.95 -6.85 -27.80
N SER A 58 3.10 -7.53 -27.75
CA SER A 58 3.15 -8.99 -27.74
C SER A 58 2.49 -9.55 -26.47
N LEU A 59 2.16 -10.85 -26.46
CA LEU A 59 1.52 -11.47 -25.29
C LEU A 59 2.38 -11.36 -24.02
N GLU A 60 3.70 -11.55 -24.13
CA GLU A 60 4.59 -11.48 -22.98
C GLU A 60 4.73 -10.03 -22.46
N GLU A 61 4.82 -9.05 -23.36
CA GLU A 61 4.80 -7.63 -22.97
C GLU A 61 3.47 -7.25 -22.32
N LYS A 62 2.33 -7.74 -22.84
CA LYS A 62 1.01 -7.50 -22.21
C LYS A 62 0.95 -8.04 -20.79
N LYS A 63 1.47 -9.25 -20.53
CA LYS A 63 1.52 -9.82 -19.18
C LYS A 63 2.40 -8.98 -18.26
N ALA A 64 3.59 -8.60 -18.72
CA ALA A 64 4.54 -7.83 -17.94
C ALA A 64 4.00 -6.43 -17.61
N VAL A 65 3.47 -5.72 -18.61
CA VAL A 65 2.84 -4.41 -18.44
C VAL A 65 1.61 -4.50 -17.52
N ALA A 66 0.71 -5.46 -17.74
CA ALA A 66 -0.49 -5.58 -16.90
C ALA A 66 -0.14 -5.93 -15.45
N LEU A 67 0.86 -6.77 -15.22
CA LEU A 67 1.36 -7.07 -13.87
C LEU A 67 1.98 -5.84 -13.21
N TYR A 68 2.80 -5.08 -13.93
CA TYR A 68 3.38 -3.83 -13.41
C TYR A 68 2.31 -2.79 -13.08
N VAL A 69 1.32 -2.60 -13.96
CA VAL A 69 0.20 -1.68 -13.74
C VAL A 69 -0.62 -2.10 -12.51
N TYR A 70 -0.89 -3.40 -12.35
CA TYR A 70 -1.51 -3.94 -11.15
C TYR A 70 -0.66 -3.64 -9.89
N GLN A 71 0.65 -3.91 -9.93
CA GLN A 71 1.55 -3.64 -8.79
C GLN A 71 1.55 -2.15 -8.43
N ARG A 72 1.64 -1.24 -9.41
CA ARG A 72 1.54 0.21 -9.17
C ARG A 72 0.21 0.62 -8.55
N ASN A 73 -0.89 0.05 -9.03
CA ASN A 73 -2.23 0.32 -8.52
C ASN A 73 -2.37 -0.15 -7.06
N PHE A 74 -2.03 -1.40 -6.79
CA PHE A 74 -2.08 -1.97 -5.45
C PHE A 74 -1.14 -1.25 -4.47
N TYR A 75 0.09 -0.94 -4.91
CA TYR A 75 1.07 -0.21 -4.10
C TYR A 75 0.58 1.17 -3.69
N THR A 76 -0.17 1.87 -4.56
CA THR A 76 -0.75 3.18 -4.23
C THR A 76 -1.69 3.15 -3.02
N CYS A 77 -2.28 1.98 -2.71
CA CYS A 77 -3.17 1.83 -1.55
C CYS A 77 -2.41 1.83 -0.21
N HIS A 78 -1.21 1.24 -0.17
CA HIS A 78 -0.51 0.97 1.08
C HIS A 78 0.85 1.68 1.22
N ASN A 79 1.39 2.30 0.16
CA ASN A 79 2.76 2.81 0.13
C ASN A 79 3.09 3.80 1.27
N GLU A 80 2.23 4.76 1.57
CA GLU A 80 2.46 5.75 2.62
C GLU A 80 2.58 5.08 3.99
N LYS A 81 1.69 4.12 4.27
CA LYS A 81 1.72 3.33 5.50
C LYS A 81 2.93 2.41 5.56
N THR A 82 3.30 1.78 4.46
CA THR A 82 4.53 0.96 4.34
C THR A 82 5.80 1.78 4.62
N ILE A 83 5.92 2.99 4.05
CA ILE A 83 7.09 3.87 4.27
C ILE A 83 7.18 4.31 5.73
N ASN A 84 6.05 4.71 6.32
CA ASN A 84 5.99 5.11 7.72
C ASN A 84 6.34 3.93 8.65
N PHE A 85 5.78 2.75 8.36
CA PHE A 85 6.07 1.52 9.09
C PHE A 85 7.56 1.17 9.06
N GLU A 86 8.21 1.18 7.89
CA GLU A 86 9.65 0.92 7.80
C GLU A 86 10.46 1.91 8.64
N SER A 87 10.12 3.20 8.54
CA SER A 87 10.79 4.26 9.31
C SER A 87 10.67 4.04 10.82
N ASN A 88 9.48 3.72 11.32
CA ASN A 88 9.25 3.52 12.75
C ASN A 88 9.98 2.27 13.28
N LEU A 89 10.06 1.18 12.49
CA LEU A 89 10.85 0.02 12.87
C LEU A 89 12.35 0.34 12.98
N VAL A 90 12.87 1.20 12.10
CA VAL A 90 14.25 1.68 12.17
C VAL A 90 14.46 2.53 13.42
N GLU A 91 13.56 3.48 13.70
CA GLU A 91 13.64 4.35 14.89
C GLU A 91 13.58 3.57 16.22
N LEU A 92 12.78 2.50 16.26
CA LEU A 92 12.68 1.61 17.43
C LEU A 92 13.84 0.61 17.54
N ASN A 93 14.78 0.57 16.58
CA ASN A 93 15.82 -0.47 16.48
C ASN A 93 15.23 -1.90 16.47
N ALA A 94 14.07 -2.09 15.85
CA ALA A 94 13.34 -3.36 15.79
C ALA A 94 13.86 -4.26 14.65
N GLU A 95 15.14 -4.62 14.69
CA GLU A 95 15.83 -5.32 13.58
C GLU A 95 15.18 -6.64 13.18
N LYS A 96 14.62 -7.39 14.13
CA LYS A 96 13.97 -8.68 13.84
C LYS A 96 12.75 -8.49 12.96
N GLN A 97 11.87 -7.55 13.31
CA GLN A 97 10.67 -7.21 12.54
C GLN A 97 11.08 -6.63 11.19
N LEU A 98 12.02 -5.68 11.16
CA LEU A 98 12.50 -5.08 9.92
C LEU A 98 13.02 -6.13 8.93
N ASN A 99 13.82 -7.09 9.39
CA ASN A 99 14.35 -8.17 8.55
C ASN A 99 13.25 -9.15 8.09
N TYR A 100 12.26 -9.41 8.94
CA TYR A 100 11.11 -10.24 8.56
C TYR A 100 10.32 -9.62 7.40
N TYR A 101 9.92 -8.35 7.54
CA TYR A 101 9.13 -7.66 6.52
C TYR A 101 9.91 -7.42 5.23
N ARG A 102 11.22 -7.15 5.32
CA ARG A 102 12.11 -7.15 4.13
C ARG A 102 12.16 -8.51 3.45
N GLY A 103 12.26 -9.59 4.22
CA GLY A 103 12.34 -10.95 3.68
C GLY A 103 11.11 -11.40 2.90
N ILE A 104 9.94 -10.82 3.20
CA ILE A 104 8.69 -11.06 2.46
C ILE A 104 8.37 -9.98 1.41
N GLY A 105 9.27 -9.02 1.22
CA GLY A 105 9.10 -7.94 0.24
C GLY A 105 8.03 -6.90 0.59
N ALA A 106 7.67 -6.75 1.88
CA ALA A 106 6.62 -5.82 2.31
C ALA A 106 6.95 -4.34 1.99
N PHE A 107 8.23 -4.02 1.84
CA PHE A 107 8.75 -2.69 1.51
C PHE A 107 9.13 -2.55 0.03
N ASP A 108 8.96 -3.61 -0.76
CA ASP A 108 9.38 -3.59 -2.16
C ASP A 108 8.43 -2.71 -2.97
N PRO A 109 8.95 -1.78 -3.79
CA PRO A 109 8.14 -1.06 -4.76
C PRO A 109 7.74 -2.00 -5.92
N PRO A 110 6.85 -1.54 -6.82
CA PRO A 110 6.56 -2.24 -8.07
C PRO A 110 7.82 -2.57 -8.86
N ASP A 111 7.84 -3.75 -9.49
CA ASP A 111 9.01 -4.27 -10.19
C ASP A 111 9.19 -3.61 -11.55
N GLU A 112 9.98 -2.53 -11.58
CA GLU A 112 10.35 -1.80 -12.80
C GLU A 112 11.04 -2.68 -13.87
N SER A 113 11.57 -3.85 -13.50
CA SER A 113 12.20 -4.74 -14.50
C SER A 113 11.19 -5.35 -15.47
N LEU A 114 9.91 -5.45 -15.07
CA LEU A 114 8.80 -5.92 -15.92
C LEU A 114 8.60 -5.03 -17.15
N ILE A 115 8.94 -3.76 -17.04
CA ILE A 115 8.73 -2.76 -18.09
C ILE A 115 10.04 -2.27 -18.71
N SER A 116 11.14 -2.97 -18.47
CA SER A 116 12.44 -2.64 -19.03
C SER A 116 12.38 -2.65 -20.56
N GLY A 117 12.69 -1.51 -21.19
CA GLY A 117 12.66 -1.36 -22.65
C GLY A 117 11.28 -1.09 -23.24
N ILE A 118 10.23 -0.94 -22.42
CA ILE A 118 8.89 -0.53 -22.85
C ILE A 118 8.75 0.99 -22.68
N ASP A 119 7.98 1.63 -23.56
CA ASP A 119 7.73 3.08 -23.50
C ASP A 119 7.08 3.48 -22.17
N LYS A 120 7.81 4.25 -21.36
CA LYS A 120 7.38 4.68 -20.03
C LYS A 120 6.20 5.65 -20.07
N ASP A 121 6.13 6.52 -21.07
CA ASP A 121 5.04 7.50 -21.15
C ASP A 121 3.72 6.81 -21.46
N GLU A 122 3.75 5.78 -22.29
CA GLU A 122 2.60 4.93 -22.57
C GLU A 122 2.16 4.12 -21.34
N ILE A 123 3.11 3.58 -20.57
CA ILE A 123 2.81 2.90 -19.30
C ILE A 123 2.16 3.86 -18.31
N GLU A 124 2.74 5.03 -18.08
CA GLU A 124 2.19 6.02 -17.15
C GLU A 124 0.82 6.53 -17.63
N SER A 125 0.60 6.62 -18.95
CA SER A 125 -0.73 6.88 -19.52
C SER A 125 -1.73 5.78 -19.20
N LEU A 126 -1.32 4.51 -19.35
CA LEU A 126 -2.15 3.36 -19.04
C LEU A 126 -2.48 3.27 -17.53
N VAL A 127 -1.51 3.56 -16.65
CA VAL A 127 -1.71 3.59 -15.19
C VAL A 127 -2.74 4.65 -14.80
N ARG A 128 -2.66 5.85 -15.37
CA ARG A 128 -3.57 6.96 -15.04
C ARG A 128 -5.03 6.69 -15.39
N ILE A 129 -5.30 5.83 -16.36
CA ILE A 129 -6.67 5.51 -16.79
C ILE A 129 -7.24 4.26 -16.10
N GLN A 130 -6.46 3.57 -15.27
CA GLN A 130 -6.95 2.42 -14.53
C GLN A 130 -7.92 2.83 -13.41
N PRO A 131 -8.83 1.95 -13.02
CA PRO A 131 -9.60 2.10 -11.79
C PRO A 131 -8.68 2.16 -10.55
N GLN A 132 -9.20 2.64 -9.43
CA GLN A 132 -8.43 2.76 -8.19
C GLN A 132 -8.02 1.42 -7.58
N SER A 133 -8.78 0.36 -7.86
CA SER A 133 -8.48 -0.99 -7.39
C SER A 133 -8.69 -1.99 -8.52
N LEU A 134 -7.66 -2.76 -8.83
CA LEU A 134 -7.69 -3.82 -9.82
C LEU A 134 -7.58 -5.17 -9.16
N ASN A 135 -8.53 -6.07 -9.42
CA ASN A 135 -8.39 -7.46 -9.02
C ASN A 135 -7.46 -8.22 -9.99
N LEU A 136 -6.34 -8.75 -9.50
CA LEU A 136 -5.33 -9.44 -10.34
C LEU A 136 -5.91 -10.67 -11.04
N ARG A 137 -6.77 -11.42 -10.35
CA ARG A 137 -7.39 -12.63 -10.90
C ARG A 137 -8.41 -12.29 -11.99
N ASN A 138 -9.21 -11.25 -11.78
CA ASN A 138 -10.17 -10.78 -12.78
C ASN A 138 -9.45 -10.23 -14.00
N LEU A 139 -8.42 -9.40 -13.81
CA LEU A 139 -7.53 -8.92 -14.87
C LEU A 139 -6.93 -10.09 -15.66
N GLY A 140 -6.38 -11.09 -14.98
CA GLY A 140 -5.78 -12.25 -15.62
C GLY A 140 -6.76 -13.05 -16.47
N ARG A 141 -8.02 -13.17 -16.04
CA ARG A 141 -9.09 -13.82 -16.81
C ARG A 141 -9.56 -12.97 -17.98
N GLN A 142 -9.81 -11.68 -17.74
CA GLN A 142 -10.24 -10.71 -18.75
C GLN A 142 -9.26 -10.66 -19.93
N LEU A 143 -7.96 -10.63 -19.63
CA LEU A 143 -6.89 -10.57 -20.64
C LEU A 143 -6.52 -11.96 -21.21
N GLY A 144 -7.14 -13.04 -20.72
CA GLY A 144 -6.90 -14.39 -21.20
C GLY A 144 -5.54 -14.98 -20.81
N PHE A 145 -4.91 -14.49 -19.74
CA PHE A 145 -3.62 -14.99 -19.23
C PHE A 145 -3.79 -16.27 -18.40
N ILE A 146 -4.95 -16.41 -17.76
CA ILE A 146 -5.33 -17.58 -16.97
C ILE A 146 -6.75 -18.03 -17.34
N LYS A 147 -7.05 -19.32 -17.13
CA LYS A 147 -8.36 -19.92 -17.39
C LYS A 147 -9.29 -19.80 -16.18
#